data_AF-A0A7K1W6P0-F1
#
_entry.id   AF-A0A7K1W6P0-F1
#
_cell.length_a   1.000
_cell.length_b   1.000
_cell.length_c   1.000
_cell.angle_alpha   90.00
_cell.angle_beta   90.00
_cell.angle_gamma   90.00
#
_symmetry.space_group_name_H-M   'P 1'
#
loop_
_entity.id
_entity.type
_entity.pdbx_description
1 polymer ?
#
loop_
_entity_poly.entity_id
_entity_poly.type
_entity_poly.pdbx_seq_one_letter_code
_entity_poly.pdbx_strand_id
1 'polypeptide(L)'
;MPVPQFPPGFLWGASASAFQTEGAVDADGKGPSGWDAFAAQPGRIKDGTDTTRATGFHARYREDVALLSGLGADAFRFSISWPRVVPGGSGAVNADGLGFYDRLVDELCAHGITPAPTLYHWDTPLPLEEAGGWLDRDTAYRFAEYAGIVAERLADRVPMWITINEPAEVTMLGYALGEHAPGRTLLFDALPAAHHQLLAHGLAVRALRAAGADNIGIALSHAPVWAAGDSDEDRAGAGLYDLLTNWLFADPVLTGRYPDEAVAALMPGPVADDLKIISTPLDWYGVNYYNPTLVGAPRPEALETFSGFAMPAELPFGIREIEGYEKTGFGWPVVPEGFTEILTLLHRRYGDRLPPLHITENGCALDEPLADDRRIAYLESHLTALRAAMDAGVDVRGYFTWSLTDNVEWTEGASQRFGLVHIDYETLTRTPKASYAWYRELIRAQKQRNPGIREVEGAYAQPPE
;
A
#
# COMPACT_ATOMS: atom_id res chain seq x y z
N MET A 1 5.83 25.47 9.56
CA MET A 1 5.83 26.52 8.50
C MET A 1 4.75 26.11 7.53
N PRO A 2 3.93 27.02 6.96
CA PRO A 2 2.80 26.59 6.15
C PRO A 2 3.26 25.65 5.04
N VAL A 3 2.54 24.52 4.85
CA VAL A 3 2.82 23.54 3.80
C VAL A 3 2.98 24.25 2.45
N PRO A 4 4.05 23.96 1.68
CA PRO A 4 4.28 24.57 0.38
C PRO A 4 3.14 24.32 -0.62
N GLN A 5 3.05 25.16 -1.66
CA GLN A 5 2.05 24.99 -2.72
C GLN A 5 2.44 23.83 -3.66
N PHE A 6 1.49 22.94 -3.92
CA PHE A 6 1.60 21.85 -4.89
C PHE A 6 1.11 22.30 -6.28
N PRO A 7 1.54 21.64 -7.37
CA PRO A 7 1.13 22.03 -8.72
C PRO A 7 -0.39 21.90 -8.92
N PRO A 8 -0.98 22.65 -9.86
CA PRO A 8 -2.37 22.44 -10.27
C PRO A 8 -2.60 20.98 -10.71
N GLY A 9 -3.77 20.44 -10.38
CA GLY A 9 -4.12 19.05 -10.69
C GLY A 9 -3.48 18.00 -9.77
N PHE A 10 -2.70 18.39 -8.75
CA PHE A 10 -2.20 17.46 -7.75
C PHE A 10 -3.36 16.82 -6.96
N LEU A 11 -3.41 15.49 -6.95
CA LEU A 11 -4.48 14.73 -6.30
C LEU A 11 -4.26 14.64 -4.78
N TRP A 12 -5.27 15.03 -4.01
CA TRP A 12 -5.28 14.85 -2.56
C TRP A 12 -6.24 13.74 -2.16
N GLY A 13 -5.74 12.71 -1.49
CA GLY A 13 -6.55 11.56 -1.10
C GLY A 13 -6.27 11.05 0.30
N ALA A 14 -7.02 10.01 0.65
CA ALA A 14 -6.79 9.15 1.80
C ALA A 14 -6.92 7.69 1.37
N SER A 15 -6.34 6.79 2.17
CA SER A 15 -6.27 5.37 1.88
C SER A 15 -6.96 4.50 2.94
N ALA A 16 -7.42 3.32 2.53
CA ALA A 16 -7.92 2.24 3.38
C ALA A 16 -7.62 0.86 2.76
N SER A 17 -7.67 -0.20 3.56
CA SER A 17 -7.51 -1.60 3.14
C SER A 17 -8.70 -2.45 3.62
N ALA A 18 -9.16 -3.35 2.77
CA ALA A 18 -10.33 -4.19 2.97
C ALA A 18 -10.27 -4.99 4.27
N PHE A 19 -9.21 -5.78 4.49
CA PHE A 19 -9.08 -6.59 5.71
C PHE A 19 -9.06 -5.71 6.97
N GLN A 20 -8.37 -4.56 6.91
CA GLN A 20 -8.17 -3.67 8.05
C GLN A 20 -9.43 -2.86 8.43
N THR A 21 -10.39 -2.68 7.51
CA THR A 21 -11.56 -1.80 7.74
C THR A 21 -12.93 -2.45 7.52
N GLU A 22 -13.09 -3.35 6.55
CA GLU A 22 -14.43 -3.85 6.16
C GLU A 22 -15.16 -4.57 7.29
N GLY A 23 -14.46 -5.51 7.93
CA GLY A 23 -15.09 -6.53 8.75
C GLY A 23 -16.00 -7.42 7.90
N ALA A 24 -17.11 -7.89 8.50
CA ALA A 24 -18.15 -8.66 7.80
C ALA A 24 -17.54 -9.88 7.08
N VAL A 25 -16.75 -10.65 7.82
CA VAL A 25 -15.86 -11.71 7.30
C VAL A 25 -16.59 -12.88 6.65
N ASP A 26 -17.85 -13.11 7.01
CA ASP A 26 -18.73 -14.18 6.51
C ASP A 26 -20.01 -13.64 5.84
N ALA A 27 -20.11 -12.32 5.65
CA ALA A 27 -21.27 -11.69 5.04
C ALA A 27 -21.27 -11.87 3.51
N ASP A 28 -22.47 -11.93 2.94
CA ASP A 28 -22.72 -11.90 1.49
C ASP A 28 -21.90 -12.92 0.71
N GLY A 29 -21.62 -14.09 1.29
CA GLY A 29 -20.90 -15.18 0.63
C GLY A 29 -19.38 -15.00 0.51
N LYS A 30 -18.77 -14.04 1.23
CA LYS A 30 -17.31 -13.89 1.32
C LYS A 30 -16.66 -15.19 1.83
N GLY A 31 -15.59 -15.63 1.18
CA GLY A 31 -14.73 -16.72 1.65
C GLY A 31 -13.69 -16.26 2.68
N PRO A 32 -13.08 -17.17 3.45
CA PRO A 32 -11.98 -16.81 4.33
C PRO A 32 -10.72 -16.44 3.54
N SER A 33 -9.95 -15.48 4.05
CA SER A 33 -8.59 -15.16 3.61
C SER A 33 -7.52 -15.87 4.44
N GLY A 34 -6.27 -15.86 3.97
CA GLY A 34 -5.11 -16.25 4.78
C GLY A 34 -4.97 -15.42 6.05
N TRP A 35 -5.35 -14.13 6.01
CA TRP A 35 -5.37 -13.27 7.19
C TRP A 35 -6.45 -13.64 8.20
N ASP A 36 -7.64 -14.04 7.76
CA ASP A 36 -8.70 -14.54 8.65
C ASP A 36 -8.22 -15.79 9.41
N ALA A 37 -7.59 -16.74 8.69
CA ALA A 37 -7.02 -17.95 9.29
C ALA A 37 -5.83 -17.67 10.21
N PHE A 38 -4.98 -16.70 9.85
CA PHE A 38 -3.84 -16.30 10.67
C PHE A 38 -4.27 -15.59 11.96
N ALA A 39 -5.15 -14.60 11.86
CA ALA A 39 -5.65 -13.84 13.01
C ALA A 39 -6.41 -14.70 14.03
N ALA A 40 -7.06 -15.78 13.57
CA ALA A 40 -7.75 -16.73 14.45
C ALA A 40 -6.81 -17.61 15.30
N GLN A 41 -5.51 -17.65 15.00
CA GLN A 41 -4.54 -18.40 15.79
C GLN A 41 -4.21 -17.67 17.11
N PRO A 42 -4.09 -18.38 18.25
CA PRO A 42 -3.76 -17.77 19.53
C PRO A 42 -2.46 -16.96 19.47
N GLY A 43 -2.51 -15.71 19.93
CA GLY A 43 -1.35 -14.84 20.08
C GLY A 43 -0.86 -14.16 18.79
N ARG A 44 -1.54 -14.33 17.65
CA ARG A 44 -1.17 -13.63 16.40
C ARG A 44 -1.57 -12.16 16.37
N ILE A 45 -2.64 -11.80 17.06
CA ILE A 45 -3.01 -10.40 17.30
C ILE A 45 -2.54 -10.01 18.70
N LYS A 46 -1.58 -9.08 18.78
CA LYS A 46 -0.80 -8.77 19.99
C LYS A 46 -1.66 -8.24 21.14
N ASP A 47 -2.63 -7.39 20.83
CA ASP A 47 -3.58 -6.85 21.81
C ASP A 47 -4.85 -7.70 21.96
N GLY A 48 -4.97 -8.80 21.20
CA GLY A 48 -6.14 -9.68 21.21
C GLY A 48 -7.38 -9.10 20.51
N THR A 49 -7.23 -8.04 19.71
CA THR A 49 -8.34 -7.44 18.95
C THR A 49 -9.03 -8.48 18.06
N ASP A 50 -10.37 -8.49 18.12
CA ASP A 50 -11.21 -9.25 17.20
C ASP A 50 -11.22 -8.57 15.82
N THR A 51 -10.58 -9.20 14.84
CA THR A 51 -10.46 -8.67 13.48
C THR A 51 -11.73 -8.88 12.64
N THR A 52 -12.70 -9.68 13.10
CA THR A 52 -13.90 -10.02 12.32
C THR A 52 -14.83 -8.84 12.08
N ARG A 53 -14.79 -7.84 12.98
CA ARG A 53 -15.56 -6.59 12.88
C ARG A 53 -14.78 -5.46 12.23
N ALA A 54 -13.46 -5.44 12.38
CA ALA A 54 -12.59 -4.33 11.99
C ALA A 54 -13.18 -2.96 12.38
N THR A 55 -13.43 -2.08 11.41
CA THR A 55 -14.09 -0.77 11.62
C THR A 55 -15.54 -0.76 11.16
N GLY A 56 -16.05 -1.89 10.65
CA GLY A 56 -17.40 -2.04 10.10
C GLY A 56 -17.63 -1.24 8.81
N PHE A 57 -16.58 -0.94 8.04
CA PHE A 57 -16.67 -0.19 6.79
C PHE A 57 -17.67 -0.82 5.81
N HIS A 58 -17.78 -2.16 5.76
CA HIS A 58 -18.71 -2.84 4.84
C HIS A 58 -20.17 -2.37 4.99
N ALA A 59 -20.64 -2.23 6.24
CA ALA A 59 -22.01 -1.78 6.52
C ALA A 59 -22.16 -0.25 6.49
N ARG A 60 -21.06 0.48 6.65
CA ARG A 60 -21.06 1.92 6.97
C ARG A 60 -20.26 2.78 5.98
N TYR A 61 -19.88 2.23 4.83
CA TYR A 61 -19.05 2.92 3.84
C TYR A 61 -19.59 4.30 3.44
N ARG A 62 -20.92 4.52 3.47
CA ARG A 62 -21.51 5.84 3.20
C ARG A 62 -21.13 6.90 4.23
N GLU A 63 -20.99 6.51 5.50
CA GLU A 63 -20.48 7.40 6.55
C GLU A 63 -19.03 7.81 6.23
N ASP A 64 -18.22 6.85 5.78
CA ASP A 64 -16.81 7.07 5.45
C ASP A 64 -16.63 7.85 4.13
N VAL A 65 -17.50 7.66 3.14
CA VAL A 65 -17.58 8.50 1.92
C VAL A 65 -18.01 9.92 2.26
N ALA A 66 -18.95 10.11 3.19
CA ALA A 66 -19.33 11.44 3.66
C ALA A 66 -18.16 12.15 4.36
N LEU A 67 -17.30 11.41 5.10
CA LEU A 67 -16.06 11.94 5.66
C LEU A 67 -15.07 12.33 4.56
N LEU A 68 -14.85 11.52 3.52
CA LEU A 68 -13.99 11.89 2.39
C LEU A 68 -14.48 13.16 1.67
N SER A 69 -15.80 13.26 1.47
CA SER A 69 -16.42 14.45 0.87
C SER A 69 -16.26 15.67 1.78
N GLY A 70 -16.47 15.51 3.08
CA GLY A 70 -16.25 16.57 4.08
C GLY A 70 -14.79 16.99 4.24
N LEU A 71 -13.84 16.09 3.97
CA LEU A 71 -12.41 16.37 3.91
C LEU A 71 -12.04 17.17 2.64
N GLY A 72 -12.86 17.09 1.61
CA GLY A 72 -12.60 17.68 0.30
C GLY A 72 -11.60 16.89 -0.54
N ALA A 73 -11.46 15.58 -0.27
CA ALA A 73 -10.57 14.70 -1.01
C ALA A 73 -10.95 14.61 -2.50
N ASP A 74 -9.94 14.52 -3.37
CA ASP A 74 -10.10 14.30 -4.81
C ASP A 74 -10.22 12.81 -5.14
N ALA A 75 -9.58 11.95 -4.35
CA ALA A 75 -9.53 10.51 -4.58
C ALA A 75 -9.59 9.71 -3.28
N PHE A 76 -10.12 8.49 -3.38
CA PHE A 76 -10.08 7.52 -2.29
C PHE A 76 -9.46 6.22 -2.80
N ARG A 77 -8.32 5.87 -2.21
CA ARG A 77 -7.67 4.57 -2.44
C ARG A 77 -8.22 3.58 -1.43
N PHE A 78 -8.82 2.50 -1.93
CA PHE A 78 -9.32 1.39 -1.12
C PHE A 78 -8.86 0.08 -1.75
N SER A 79 -8.83 -1.04 -1.03
CA SER A 79 -8.64 -2.35 -1.67
C SER A 79 -9.94 -3.11 -1.84
N ILE A 80 -9.95 -3.99 -2.83
CA ILE A 80 -11.04 -4.93 -3.10
C ILE A 80 -10.61 -6.28 -2.54
N SER A 81 -11.44 -6.86 -1.67
CA SER A 81 -11.14 -8.15 -1.06
C SER A 81 -11.33 -9.27 -2.08
N TRP A 82 -10.22 -9.90 -2.48
CA TRP A 82 -10.25 -11.03 -3.40
C TRP A 82 -11.21 -12.15 -2.94
N PRO A 83 -11.17 -12.63 -1.68
CA PRO A 83 -12.09 -13.68 -1.24
C PRO A 83 -13.55 -13.21 -1.09
N ARG A 84 -13.83 -11.90 -1.13
CA ARG A 84 -15.20 -11.40 -1.24
C ARG A 84 -15.73 -11.57 -2.66
N VAL A 85 -14.91 -11.30 -3.68
CA VAL A 85 -15.31 -11.36 -5.10
C VAL A 85 -15.25 -12.78 -5.65
N VAL A 86 -14.19 -13.53 -5.33
CA VAL A 86 -14.00 -14.92 -5.75
C VAL A 86 -13.62 -15.73 -4.50
N PRO A 87 -14.60 -16.28 -3.76
CA PRO A 87 -14.36 -16.94 -2.47
C PRO A 87 -13.35 -18.09 -2.50
N GLY A 88 -13.33 -18.87 -3.59
CA GLY A 88 -12.35 -19.94 -3.80
C GLY A 88 -11.00 -19.46 -4.35
N GLY A 89 -10.84 -18.15 -4.55
CA GLY A 89 -9.75 -17.50 -5.27
C GLY A 89 -9.71 -17.75 -6.78
N SER A 90 -10.44 -18.75 -7.27
CA SER A 90 -10.71 -19.00 -8.68
C SER A 90 -12.14 -19.52 -8.89
N GLY A 91 -12.64 -19.44 -10.12
CA GLY A 91 -13.94 -20.01 -10.47
C GLY A 91 -15.12 -19.06 -10.21
N ALA A 92 -16.09 -19.51 -9.41
CA ALA A 92 -17.39 -18.83 -9.30
C ALA A 92 -17.26 -17.42 -8.67
N VAL A 93 -17.80 -16.42 -9.37
CA VAL A 93 -17.90 -15.05 -8.88
C VAL A 93 -19.04 -14.95 -7.87
N ASN A 94 -18.75 -14.34 -6.73
CA ASN A 94 -19.74 -13.92 -5.76
C ASN A 94 -20.34 -12.56 -6.15
N ALA A 95 -21.52 -12.60 -6.77
CA ALA A 95 -22.18 -11.40 -7.29
C ALA A 95 -22.54 -10.38 -6.19
N ASP A 96 -22.92 -10.84 -5.00
CA ASP A 96 -23.28 -9.96 -3.89
C ASP A 96 -22.04 -9.25 -3.33
N GLY A 97 -20.93 -9.99 -3.20
CA GLY A 97 -19.63 -9.46 -2.80
C GLY A 97 -19.07 -8.43 -3.78
N LEU A 98 -19.12 -8.70 -5.09
CA LEU A 98 -18.74 -7.72 -6.11
C LEU A 98 -19.72 -6.52 -6.15
N GLY A 99 -21.00 -6.77 -5.89
CA GLY A 99 -22.03 -5.75 -5.80
C GLY A 99 -21.82 -4.74 -4.66
N PHE A 100 -21.11 -5.09 -3.59
CA PHE A 100 -20.68 -4.13 -2.57
C PHE A 100 -19.74 -3.07 -3.16
N TYR A 101 -18.68 -3.48 -3.86
CA TYR A 101 -17.71 -2.55 -4.46
C TYR A 101 -18.32 -1.72 -5.58
N ASP A 102 -19.24 -2.29 -6.35
CA ASP A 102 -20.02 -1.56 -7.36
C ASP A 102 -20.78 -0.37 -6.74
N ARG A 103 -21.47 -0.60 -5.61
CA ARG A 103 -22.16 0.47 -4.88
C ARG A 103 -21.20 1.47 -4.22
N LEU A 104 -20.05 1.01 -3.73
CA LEU A 104 -19.02 1.90 -3.17
C LEU A 104 -18.47 2.85 -4.25
N VAL A 105 -18.18 2.33 -5.44
CA VAL A 105 -17.75 3.12 -6.59
C VAL A 105 -18.82 4.15 -6.97
N ASP A 106 -20.09 3.74 -7.05
CA ASP A 106 -21.20 4.67 -7.32
C ASP A 106 -21.30 5.79 -6.28
N GLU A 107 -21.16 5.46 -4.99
CA GLU A 107 -21.22 6.45 -3.90
C GLU A 107 -20.05 7.44 -3.98
N LEU A 108 -18.83 6.97 -4.27
CA LEU A 108 -17.66 7.83 -4.47
C LEU A 108 -17.86 8.78 -5.66
N CYS A 109 -18.29 8.25 -6.80
CA CYS A 109 -18.58 9.03 -8.01
C CYS A 109 -19.68 10.07 -7.76
N ALA A 110 -20.75 9.72 -7.02
CA ALA A 110 -21.83 10.64 -6.67
C ALA A 110 -21.35 11.82 -5.82
N HIS A 111 -20.28 11.63 -5.03
CA HIS A 111 -19.62 12.68 -4.26
C HIS A 111 -18.48 13.38 -5.00
N GLY A 112 -18.23 13.04 -6.27
CA GLY A 112 -17.15 13.60 -7.08
C GLY A 112 -15.76 13.18 -6.61
N ILE A 113 -15.66 12.04 -5.92
CA ILE A 113 -14.40 11.46 -5.44
C ILE A 113 -13.97 10.38 -6.42
N THR A 114 -12.73 10.47 -6.88
CA THR A 114 -12.12 9.49 -7.78
C THR A 114 -11.90 8.15 -7.06
N PRO A 115 -12.53 7.05 -7.50
CA PRO A 115 -12.24 5.73 -6.96
C PRO A 115 -10.86 5.25 -7.44
N ALA A 116 -10.02 4.77 -6.51
CA ALA A 116 -8.71 4.19 -6.81
C ALA A 116 -8.52 2.80 -6.17
N PRO A 117 -9.19 1.75 -6.68
CA PRO A 117 -9.11 0.42 -6.10
C PRO A 117 -7.72 -0.21 -6.25
N THR A 118 -7.30 -0.86 -5.17
CA THR A 118 -6.16 -1.77 -5.09
C THR A 118 -6.67 -3.20 -5.16
N LEU A 119 -6.26 -3.94 -6.19
CA LEU A 119 -6.78 -5.30 -6.43
C LEU A 119 -6.28 -6.31 -5.40
N TYR A 120 -5.05 -6.15 -4.91
CA TYR A 120 -4.49 -7.02 -3.88
C TYR A 120 -3.85 -6.21 -2.75
N HIS A 121 -4.39 -6.39 -1.54
CA HIS A 121 -3.86 -5.85 -0.30
C HIS A 121 -3.82 -6.96 0.75
N TRP A 122 -3.01 -7.98 0.44
CA TRP A 122 -2.53 -9.06 1.32
C TRP A 122 -3.55 -10.13 1.72
N ASP A 123 -4.81 -9.99 1.35
CA ASP A 123 -5.90 -10.88 1.75
C ASP A 123 -6.11 -12.04 0.76
N THR A 124 -5.06 -12.83 0.49
CA THR A 124 -5.14 -14.03 -0.36
C THR A 124 -6.30 -14.93 0.07
N PRO A 125 -7.17 -15.40 -0.84
CA PRO A 125 -8.20 -16.40 -0.51
C PRO A 125 -7.58 -17.65 0.10
N LEU A 126 -8.13 -18.11 1.23
CA LEU A 126 -7.57 -19.22 2.01
C LEU A 126 -7.37 -20.51 1.18
N PRO A 127 -8.29 -20.91 0.27
CA PRO A 127 -8.06 -22.09 -0.55
C PRO A 127 -6.82 -21.99 -1.45
N LEU A 128 -6.47 -20.79 -1.93
CA LEU A 128 -5.22 -20.58 -2.67
C LEU A 128 -4.01 -20.60 -1.75
N GLU A 129 -4.12 -19.97 -0.57
CA GLU A 129 -3.05 -19.94 0.42
C GLU A 129 -2.67 -21.35 0.90
N GLU A 130 -3.67 -22.20 1.16
CA GLU A 130 -3.49 -23.61 1.53
C GLU A 130 -2.96 -24.47 0.37
N ALA A 131 -3.28 -24.12 -0.88
CA ALA A 131 -2.77 -24.80 -2.07
C ALA A 131 -1.31 -24.44 -2.42
N GLY A 132 -0.67 -23.53 -1.66
CA GLY A 132 0.71 -23.11 -1.88
C GLY A 132 0.90 -21.60 -1.84
N GLY A 133 -0.19 -20.83 -1.93
CA GLY A 133 -0.19 -19.38 -1.91
C GLY A 133 0.70 -18.80 -3.00
N TRP A 134 1.45 -17.76 -2.67
CA TRP A 134 2.37 -17.10 -3.60
C TRP A 134 3.62 -17.92 -3.94
N LEU A 135 3.89 -19.04 -3.27
CA LEU A 135 4.93 -19.97 -3.73
C LEU A 135 4.45 -20.79 -4.94
N ASP A 136 3.14 -20.93 -5.14
CA ASP A 136 2.58 -21.54 -6.33
C ASP A 136 2.43 -20.47 -7.43
N ARG A 137 2.96 -20.78 -8.61
CA ARG A 137 2.86 -19.94 -9.79
C ARG A 137 1.41 -19.76 -10.25
N ASP A 138 0.55 -20.76 -10.04
CA ASP A 138 -0.86 -20.71 -10.48
C ASP A 138 -1.60 -19.52 -9.86
N THR A 139 -1.23 -19.14 -8.63
CA THR A 139 -1.78 -17.97 -7.92
C THR A 139 -1.67 -16.69 -8.73
N ALA A 140 -0.58 -16.50 -9.49
CA ALA A 140 -0.41 -15.33 -10.36
C ALA A 140 -1.44 -15.28 -11.50
N TYR A 141 -1.80 -16.44 -12.06
CA TYR A 141 -2.83 -16.54 -13.09
C TYR A 141 -4.24 -16.37 -12.51
N ARG A 142 -4.50 -16.91 -11.31
CA ARG A 142 -5.78 -16.71 -10.61
C ARG A 142 -6.00 -15.25 -10.26
N PHE A 143 -4.94 -14.56 -9.84
CA PHE A 143 -5.01 -13.13 -9.58
C PHE A 143 -5.39 -12.34 -10.83
N ALA A 144 -4.82 -12.70 -11.99
CA ALA A 144 -5.15 -12.05 -13.26
C ALA A 144 -6.60 -12.30 -13.71
N GLU A 145 -7.13 -13.51 -13.49
CA GLU A 145 -8.54 -13.86 -13.73
C GLU A 145 -9.45 -12.97 -12.86
N TYR A 146 -9.16 -12.89 -11.57
CA TYR A 146 -9.86 -12.01 -10.62
C TYR A 146 -9.77 -10.53 -11.02
N ALA A 147 -8.59 -10.04 -11.42
CA ALA A 147 -8.39 -8.67 -11.89
C ALA A 147 -9.29 -8.35 -13.09
N GLY A 148 -9.40 -9.28 -14.05
CA GLY A 148 -10.30 -9.16 -15.20
C GLY A 148 -11.77 -9.08 -14.78
N ILE A 149 -12.23 -9.97 -13.89
CA ILE A 149 -13.61 -9.97 -13.37
C ILE A 149 -13.98 -8.62 -12.73
N VAL A 150 -13.09 -8.07 -11.91
CA VAL A 150 -13.31 -6.78 -11.25
C VAL A 150 -13.33 -5.65 -12.28
N ALA A 151 -12.40 -5.66 -13.23
CA ALA A 151 -12.29 -4.64 -14.26
C ALA A 151 -13.52 -4.60 -15.17
N GLU A 152 -14.02 -5.76 -15.62
CA GLU A 152 -15.23 -5.87 -16.44
C GLU A 152 -16.45 -5.23 -15.78
N ARG A 153 -16.49 -5.20 -14.44
CA ARG A 153 -17.59 -4.62 -13.68
C ARG A 153 -17.43 -3.12 -13.42
N LEU A 154 -16.21 -2.63 -13.22
CA LEU A 154 -15.97 -1.31 -12.63
C LEU A 154 -15.15 -0.35 -13.52
N ALA A 155 -14.47 -0.83 -14.56
CA ALA A 155 -13.56 -0.01 -15.37
C ALA A 155 -14.23 1.14 -16.12
N ASP A 156 -15.55 1.10 -16.29
CA ASP A 156 -16.33 2.20 -16.86
C ASP A 156 -16.36 3.46 -15.97
N ARG A 157 -16.15 3.31 -14.66
CA ARG A 157 -16.22 4.37 -13.65
C ARG A 157 -14.95 4.58 -12.85
N VAL A 158 -14.02 3.63 -12.90
CA VAL A 158 -12.76 3.68 -12.15
C VAL A 158 -11.62 4.21 -13.04
N PRO A 159 -11.13 5.44 -12.80
CA PRO A 159 -10.12 6.05 -13.65
C PRO A 159 -8.69 5.84 -13.14
N MET A 160 -8.46 5.10 -12.04
CA MET A 160 -7.13 4.87 -11.47
C MET A 160 -7.08 3.50 -10.81
N TRP A 161 -6.14 2.65 -11.22
CA TRP A 161 -6.05 1.26 -10.75
C TRP A 161 -4.70 0.98 -10.10
N ILE A 162 -4.71 0.24 -8.99
CA ILE A 162 -3.52 -0.32 -8.36
C ILE A 162 -3.63 -1.84 -8.41
N THR A 163 -2.61 -2.52 -8.93
CA THR A 163 -2.65 -3.98 -8.95
C THR A 163 -2.34 -4.57 -7.57
N ILE A 164 -1.15 -4.30 -7.03
CA ILE A 164 -0.60 -4.96 -5.85
C ILE A 164 -0.04 -3.88 -4.94
N ASN A 165 -0.38 -3.98 -3.66
CA ASN A 165 0.25 -3.23 -2.59
C ASN A 165 1.36 -4.04 -1.92
N GLU A 166 2.55 -3.46 -1.80
CA GLU A 166 3.58 -3.91 -0.84
C GLU A 166 3.91 -5.43 -0.93
N PRO A 167 4.34 -5.92 -2.11
CA PRO A 167 4.75 -7.32 -2.26
C PRO A 167 6.00 -7.65 -1.43
N ALA A 168 6.81 -6.64 -1.04
CA ALA A 168 7.95 -6.83 -0.16
C ALA A 168 7.51 -7.28 1.23
N GLU A 169 6.45 -6.68 1.77
CA GLU A 169 5.91 -6.93 3.09
C GLU A 169 5.24 -8.31 3.13
N VAL A 170 4.48 -8.66 2.09
CA VAL A 170 3.93 -10.01 1.95
C VAL A 170 5.06 -11.06 1.90
N THR A 171 6.10 -10.81 1.11
CA THR A 171 7.23 -11.76 0.98
C THR A 171 8.01 -11.87 2.29
N MET A 172 8.41 -10.75 2.87
CA MET A 172 9.32 -10.71 4.00
C MET A 172 8.60 -11.03 5.31
N LEU A 173 7.48 -10.35 5.62
CA LEU A 173 6.76 -10.58 6.87
C LEU A 173 5.88 -11.83 6.79
N GLY A 174 5.28 -12.12 5.64
CA GLY A 174 4.34 -13.25 5.47
C GLY A 174 5.02 -14.60 5.24
N TYR A 175 6.02 -14.64 4.35
CA TYR A 175 6.67 -15.89 3.93
C TYR A 175 8.07 -16.10 4.51
N ALA A 176 8.85 -15.05 4.75
CA ALA A 176 10.23 -15.19 5.23
C ALA A 176 10.32 -15.24 6.76
N LEU A 177 9.65 -14.32 7.46
CA LEU A 177 9.74 -14.14 8.92
C LEU A 177 8.54 -14.72 9.70
N GLY A 178 7.40 -14.91 9.05
CA GLY A 178 6.22 -15.53 9.64
C GLY A 178 5.46 -14.65 10.63
N GLU A 179 5.70 -13.34 10.54
CA GLU A 179 5.11 -12.29 11.37
C GLU A 179 3.73 -11.87 10.86
N HIS A 180 3.52 -11.92 9.55
CA HIS A 180 2.22 -11.68 8.90
C HIS A 180 1.66 -12.98 8.31
N ALA A 181 0.40 -12.97 7.87
CA ALA A 181 -0.16 -14.07 7.11
C ALA A 181 0.66 -14.33 5.83
N PRO A 182 0.90 -15.59 5.42
CA PRO A 182 0.41 -16.85 6.02
C PRO A 182 1.19 -17.37 7.24
N GLY A 183 2.23 -16.67 7.70
CA GLY A 183 2.98 -17.04 8.89
C GLY A 183 4.07 -18.08 8.65
N ARG A 184 4.65 -18.13 7.45
CA ARG A 184 5.74 -19.07 7.10
C ARG A 184 7.11 -18.45 7.44
N THR A 185 8.06 -19.30 7.79
CA THR A 185 9.42 -18.91 8.21
C THR A 185 10.46 -19.48 7.24
N LEU A 186 10.46 -19.00 6.00
CA LEU A 186 11.25 -19.57 4.90
C LEU A 186 12.58 -18.84 4.64
N LEU A 187 12.82 -17.70 5.27
CA LEU A 187 13.97 -16.84 4.97
C LEU A 187 14.08 -16.61 3.43
N PHE A 188 15.22 -16.90 2.82
CA PHE A 188 15.44 -16.74 1.38
C PHE A 188 14.63 -17.71 0.51
N ASP A 189 14.11 -18.81 1.05
CA ASP A 189 13.19 -19.70 0.31
C ASP A 189 11.80 -19.04 0.09
N ALA A 190 11.58 -17.83 0.62
CA ALA A 190 10.41 -17.00 0.33
C ALA A 190 10.50 -16.25 -1.00
N LEU A 191 11.69 -16.09 -1.61
CA LEU A 191 11.89 -15.31 -2.84
C LEU A 191 10.99 -15.71 -4.03
N PRO A 192 10.59 -16.99 -4.22
CA PRO A 192 9.55 -17.35 -5.19
C PRO A 192 8.24 -16.58 -5.04
N ALA A 193 7.83 -16.24 -3.82
CA ALA A 193 6.62 -15.43 -3.57
C ALA A 193 6.76 -14.01 -4.12
N ALA A 194 7.94 -13.40 -4.07
CA ALA A 194 8.20 -12.12 -4.71
C ALA A 194 8.04 -12.23 -6.23
N HIS A 195 8.64 -13.24 -6.85
CA HIS A 195 8.56 -13.44 -8.30
C HIS A 195 7.11 -13.62 -8.78
N HIS A 196 6.33 -14.47 -8.12
CA HIS A 196 4.95 -14.73 -8.55
C HIS A 196 4.02 -13.54 -8.30
N GLN A 197 4.22 -12.76 -7.23
CA GLN A 197 3.48 -11.50 -7.04
C GLN A 197 3.80 -10.51 -8.17
N LEU A 198 5.07 -10.35 -8.56
CA LEU A 198 5.45 -9.48 -9.67
C LEU A 198 4.88 -9.97 -11.01
N LEU A 199 4.88 -11.29 -11.25
CA LEU A 199 4.24 -11.89 -12.42
C LEU A 199 2.74 -11.59 -12.44
N ALA A 200 2.08 -11.73 -11.29
CA ALA A 200 0.67 -11.45 -11.10
C ALA A 200 0.34 -9.98 -11.39
N HIS A 201 1.18 -9.04 -10.95
CA HIS A 201 1.09 -7.63 -11.31
C HIS A 201 1.06 -7.45 -12.84
N GLY A 202 2.08 -7.96 -13.55
CA GLY A 202 2.16 -7.80 -15.00
C GLY A 202 0.99 -8.43 -15.76
N LEU A 203 0.49 -9.58 -15.27
CA LEU A 203 -0.70 -10.23 -15.82
C LEU A 203 -1.98 -9.40 -15.54
N ALA A 204 -2.12 -8.84 -14.34
CA ALA A 204 -3.25 -7.99 -13.97
C ALA A 204 -3.29 -6.69 -14.78
N VAL A 205 -2.14 -6.06 -15.06
CA VAL A 205 -2.07 -4.89 -15.97
C VAL A 205 -2.67 -5.25 -17.34
N ARG A 206 -2.32 -6.43 -17.88
CA ARG A 206 -2.87 -6.88 -19.17
C ARG A 206 -4.37 -7.15 -19.12
N ALA A 207 -4.86 -7.76 -18.04
CA ALA A 207 -6.28 -8.02 -17.84
C ALA A 207 -7.09 -6.71 -17.73
N LEU A 208 -6.59 -5.75 -16.94
CA LEU A 208 -7.18 -4.41 -16.80
C LEU A 208 -7.25 -3.67 -18.14
N ARG A 209 -6.16 -3.66 -18.90
CA ARG A 209 -6.13 -3.04 -20.24
C ARG A 209 -7.08 -3.71 -21.22
N ALA A 210 -7.23 -5.03 -21.15
CA ALA A 210 -8.19 -5.76 -21.98
C ALA A 210 -9.65 -5.37 -21.69
N ALA A 211 -9.95 -4.97 -20.44
CA ALA A 211 -11.24 -4.45 -20.02
C ALA A 211 -11.42 -2.93 -20.25
N GLY A 212 -10.43 -2.24 -20.82
CA GLY A 212 -10.51 -0.83 -21.18
C GLY A 212 -9.91 0.15 -20.15
N ALA A 213 -9.30 -0.33 -19.07
CA ALA A 213 -8.57 0.55 -18.14
C ALA A 213 -7.26 1.07 -18.76
N ASP A 214 -6.97 2.35 -18.59
CA ASP A 214 -5.85 3.05 -19.24
C ASP A 214 -4.93 3.81 -18.27
N ASN A 215 -5.22 3.75 -16.97
CA ASN A 215 -4.45 4.43 -15.92
C ASN A 215 -4.14 3.47 -14.75
N ILE A 216 -3.06 2.70 -14.90
CA ILE A 216 -2.73 1.56 -14.03
C ILE A 216 -1.33 1.76 -13.42
N GLY A 217 -1.23 1.50 -12.12
CA GLY A 217 0.02 1.49 -11.37
C GLY A 217 0.16 0.30 -10.42
N ILE A 218 1.28 0.27 -9.72
CA ILE A 218 1.61 -0.63 -8.60
C ILE A 218 1.99 0.23 -7.40
N ALA A 219 1.78 -0.23 -6.16
CA ALA A 219 2.23 0.47 -4.96
C ALA A 219 3.31 -0.34 -4.25
N LEU A 220 4.53 0.22 -4.17
CA LEU A 220 5.68 -0.41 -3.51
C LEU A 220 6.15 0.44 -2.33
N SER A 221 6.47 -0.22 -1.22
CA SER A 221 7.19 0.39 -0.11
C SER A 221 8.59 0.78 -0.54
N HIS A 222 8.99 1.99 -0.20
CA HIS A 222 10.35 2.44 -0.39
C HIS A 222 10.86 3.23 0.81
N ALA A 223 12.11 2.99 1.18
CA ALA A 223 12.79 3.71 2.25
C ALA A 223 14.29 3.82 1.95
N PRO A 224 14.95 4.93 2.33
CA PRO A 224 16.40 4.96 2.37
C PRO A 224 16.93 3.92 3.35
N VAL A 225 17.97 3.20 2.93
CA VAL A 225 18.72 2.30 3.78
C VAL A 225 20.11 2.88 3.98
N TRP A 226 20.43 3.20 5.23
CA TRP A 226 21.70 3.76 5.61
C TRP A 226 22.61 2.67 6.19
N ALA A 227 23.90 2.73 5.86
CA ALA A 227 24.89 1.85 6.47
C ALA A 227 25.20 2.30 7.91
N ALA A 228 25.18 1.37 8.86
CA ALA A 228 25.48 1.62 10.28
C ALA A 228 26.94 1.97 10.54
N GLY A 229 27.82 1.71 9.58
CA GLY A 229 29.26 1.96 9.68
C GLY A 229 29.94 1.94 8.31
N ASP A 230 31.23 2.26 8.31
CA ASP A 230 32.04 2.37 7.09
C ASP A 230 32.67 1.05 6.63
N SER A 231 32.60 -0.02 7.43
CA SER A 231 33.23 -1.30 7.08
C SER A 231 32.55 -1.96 5.88
N ASP A 232 33.30 -2.80 5.17
CA ASP A 232 32.76 -3.54 4.01
C ASP A 232 31.58 -4.43 4.43
N GLU A 233 31.61 -5.01 5.63
CA GLU A 233 30.50 -5.82 6.16
C GLU A 233 29.26 -4.98 6.49
N ASP A 234 29.42 -3.78 7.04
CA ASP A 234 28.29 -2.88 7.32
C ASP A 234 27.64 -2.40 6.02
N ARG A 235 28.45 -2.04 5.01
CA ARG A 235 27.96 -1.67 3.68
C ARG A 235 27.29 -2.84 2.96
N ALA A 236 27.84 -4.06 3.08
CA ALA A 236 27.25 -5.26 2.50
C ALA A 236 25.91 -5.61 3.15
N GLY A 237 25.80 -5.53 4.48
CA GLY A 237 24.54 -5.76 5.20
C GLY A 237 23.45 -4.76 4.79
N ALA A 238 23.79 -3.47 4.74
CA ALA A 238 22.89 -2.43 4.25
C ALA A 238 22.48 -2.64 2.79
N GLY A 239 23.44 -2.93 1.91
CA GLY A 239 23.18 -3.18 0.49
C GLY A 239 22.30 -4.40 0.25
N LEU A 240 22.44 -5.46 1.04
CA LEU A 240 21.57 -6.63 0.95
C LEU A 240 20.16 -6.32 1.43
N TYR A 241 19.99 -5.61 2.55
CA TYR A 241 18.67 -5.20 3.01
C TYR A 241 17.97 -4.30 1.99
N ASP A 242 18.67 -3.29 1.48
CA ASP A 242 18.20 -2.37 0.44
C ASP A 242 17.79 -3.10 -0.85
N LEU A 243 18.59 -4.10 -1.26
CA LEU A 243 18.23 -4.96 -2.38
C LEU A 243 16.92 -5.71 -2.10
N LEU A 244 16.78 -6.31 -0.92
CA LEU A 244 15.63 -7.16 -0.58
C LEU A 244 14.34 -6.37 -0.38
N THR A 245 14.39 -5.12 0.08
CA THR A 245 13.20 -4.31 0.36
C THR A 245 12.85 -3.34 -0.76
N ASN A 246 13.83 -2.77 -1.46
CA ASN A 246 13.59 -1.82 -2.54
C ASN A 246 13.77 -2.45 -3.93
N TRP A 247 14.98 -2.93 -4.24
CA TRP A 247 15.37 -3.16 -5.64
C TRP A 247 14.92 -4.50 -6.22
N LEU A 248 14.72 -5.52 -5.38
CA LEU A 248 14.17 -6.81 -5.77
C LEU A 248 12.80 -6.68 -6.46
N PHE A 249 12.03 -5.64 -6.10
CA PHE A 249 10.68 -5.40 -6.61
C PHE A 249 10.65 -4.32 -7.69
N ALA A 250 11.31 -3.19 -7.47
CA ALA A 250 11.26 -2.06 -8.40
C ALA A 250 12.02 -2.32 -9.72
N ASP A 251 13.18 -2.99 -9.66
CA ASP A 251 13.99 -3.22 -10.88
C ASP A 251 13.26 -4.12 -11.90
N PRO A 252 12.64 -5.26 -11.53
CA PRO A 252 11.89 -6.07 -12.49
C PRO A 252 10.75 -5.31 -13.15
N VAL A 253 10.01 -4.51 -12.38
CA VAL A 253 8.86 -3.73 -12.88
C VAL A 253 9.31 -2.65 -13.85
N LEU A 254 10.31 -1.85 -13.48
CA LEU A 254 10.70 -0.65 -14.23
C LEU A 254 11.74 -0.93 -15.32
N THR A 255 12.43 -2.07 -15.27
CA THR A 255 13.56 -2.36 -16.15
C THR A 255 13.50 -3.72 -16.83
N GLY A 256 12.59 -4.61 -16.41
CA GLY A 256 12.50 -5.97 -16.92
C GLY A 256 13.72 -6.83 -16.55
N ARG A 257 14.41 -6.49 -15.46
CA ARG A 257 15.60 -7.20 -14.96
C ARG A 257 15.63 -7.20 -13.44
N TYR A 258 16.14 -8.27 -12.85
CA TYR A 258 16.51 -8.26 -11.43
C TYR A 258 17.79 -7.44 -11.20
N PRO A 259 18.00 -6.92 -9.97
CA PRO A 259 19.15 -6.07 -9.63
C PRO A 259 20.50 -6.78 -9.76
N ASP A 260 20.52 -8.12 -9.63
CA ASP A 260 21.73 -8.94 -9.67
C ASP A 260 21.44 -10.34 -10.29
N GLU A 261 22.45 -10.95 -10.91
CA GLU A 261 22.31 -12.27 -11.55
C GLU A 261 22.11 -13.42 -10.55
N ALA A 262 22.70 -13.34 -9.36
CA ALA A 262 22.48 -14.35 -8.32
C ALA A 262 21.05 -14.32 -7.81
N VAL A 263 20.47 -13.12 -7.65
CA VAL A 263 19.04 -12.96 -7.33
C VAL A 263 18.18 -13.55 -8.43
N ALA A 264 18.47 -13.25 -9.70
CA ALA A 264 17.73 -13.80 -10.83
C ALA A 264 17.77 -15.34 -10.86
N ALA A 265 18.91 -15.94 -10.52
CA ALA A 265 19.09 -17.39 -10.47
C ALA A 265 18.28 -18.10 -9.37
N LEU A 266 17.84 -17.36 -8.33
CA LEU A 266 16.98 -17.87 -7.26
C LEU A 266 15.49 -17.82 -7.62
N MET A 267 15.11 -17.16 -8.72
CA MET A 267 13.71 -16.98 -9.10
C MET A 267 13.18 -18.20 -9.86
N PRO A 268 11.94 -18.63 -9.60
CA PRO A 268 11.35 -19.81 -10.23
C PRO A 268 10.91 -19.54 -11.67
N GLY A 269 10.73 -20.62 -12.45
CA GLY A 269 10.07 -20.56 -13.75
C GLY A 269 10.92 -19.97 -14.88
N PRO A 270 10.31 -19.68 -16.04
CA PRO A 270 10.99 -19.08 -17.18
C PRO A 270 11.22 -17.58 -16.95
N VAL A 271 12.12 -17.23 -16.02
CA VAL A 271 12.37 -15.86 -15.52
C VAL A 271 12.48 -14.83 -16.65
N ALA A 272 13.18 -15.15 -17.74
CA ALA A 272 13.35 -14.22 -18.86
C ALA A 272 12.03 -13.91 -19.61
N ASP A 273 11.10 -14.85 -19.70
CA ASP A 273 9.79 -14.62 -20.31
C ASP A 273 8.84 -13.93 -19.33
N ASP A 274 8.93 -14.26 -18.05
CA ASP A 274 8.14 -13.63 -17.00
C ASP A 274 8.51 -12.16 -16.82
N LEU A 275 9.80 -11.81 -16.90
CA LEU A 275 10.24 -10.42 -16.83
C LEU A 275 9.64 -9.54 -17.93
N LYS A 276 9.30 -10.09 -19.11
CA LYS A 276 8.57 -9.37 -20.17
C LYS A 276 7.10 -9.11 -19.80
N ILE A 277 6.54 -9.94 -18.93
CA ILE A 277 5.19 -9.77 -18.40
C ILE A 277 5.22 -8.78 -17.25
N ILE A 278 6.13 -8.98 -16.29
CA ILE A 278 6.34 -8.15 -15.10
C ILE A 278 6.57 -6.68 -15.51
N SER A 279 7.38 -6.44 -16.54
CA SER A 279 7.70 -5.08 -17.03
C SER A 279 6.69 -4.54 -18.06
N THR A 280 5.44 -5.01 -18.03
CA THR A 280 4.38 -4.37 -18.83
C THR A 280 4.29 -2.88 -18.42
N PRO A 281 4.34 -1.92 -19.37
CA PRO A 281 4.44 -0.50 -19.02
C PRO A 281 3.30 -0.01 -18.14
N LEU A 282 3.64 0.79 -17.13
CA LEU A 282 2.70 1.44 -16.21
C LEU A 282 2.47 2.90 -16.58
N ASP A 283 1.32 3.41 -16.17
CA ASP A 283 0.91 4.79 -16.42
C ASP A 283 1.40 5.73 -15.29
N TRP A 284 1.61 5.16 -14.10
CA TRP A 284 2.21 5.80 -12.93
C TRP A 284 2.79 4.75 -11.97
N TYR A 285 3.62 5.18 -11.02
CA TYR A 285 4.26 4.33 -10.02
C TYR A 285 3.94 4.80 -8.59
N GLY A 286 3.48 3.89 -7.74
CA GLY A 286 3.05 4.15 -6.37
C GLY A 286 4.18 3.95 -5.37
N VAL A 287 4.32 4.89 -4.45
CA VAL A 287 5.28 4.84 -3.34
C VAL A 287 4.54 4.87 -2.01
N ASN A 288 4.80 3.89 -1.16
CA ASN A 288 4.46 3.92 0.25
C ASN A 288 5.74 4.26 1.04
N TYR A 289 5.69 5.26 1.92
CA TYR A 289 6.84 5.70 2.71
C TYR A 289 6.43 5.99 4.14
N TYR A 290 7.27 5.57 5.09
CA TYR A 290 7.06 5.80 6.53
C TYR A 290 8.31 6.30 7.26
N ASN A 291 9.45 5.62 7.09
CA ASN A 291 10.72 5.94 7.76
C ASN A 291 11.93 5.31 7.04
N PRO A 292 13.16 5.85 7.23
CA PRO A 292 14.39 5.19 6.80
C PRO A 292 14.78 4.03 7.73
N THR A 293 15.75 3.22 7.31
CA THR A 293 16.31 2.11 8.11
C THR A 293 17.84 2.19 8.18
N LEU A 294 18.41 1.98 9.37
CA LEU A 294 19.86 1.89 9.57
C LEU A 294 20.25 0.42 9.72
N VAL A 295 21.16 -0.05 8.87
CA VAL A 295 21.50 -1.47 8.75
C VAL A 295 23.00 -1.65 8.71
N GLY A 296 23.51 -2.66 9.40
CA GLY A 296 24.92 -3.04 9.35
C GLY A 296 25.11 -4.55 9.40
N ALA A 297 26.33 -4.98 9.70
CA ALA A 297 26.65 -6.38 9.92
C ALA A 297 25.87 -6.96 11.13
N PRO A 298 25.61 -8.28 11.16
CA PRO A 298 24.96 -8.94 12.29
C PRO A 298 25.91 -8.96 13.50
N ARG A 299 25.79 -7.96 14.37
CA ARG A 299 26.60 -7.77 15.59
C ARG A 299 25.68 -7.66 16.81
N PRO A 300 26.20 -7.80 18.05
CA PRO A 300 25.39 -7.76 19.27
C PRO A 300 24.59 -6.47 19.48
N GLU A 301 24.96 -5.36 18.82
CA GLU A 301 24.23 -4.09 18.89
C GLU A 301 23.01 -4.04 17.95
N ALA A 302 22.76 -5.09 17.17
CA ALA A 302 21.55 -5.21 16.36
C ALA A 302 20.31 -5.26 17.26
N LEU A 303 19.23 -4.63 16.80
CA LEU A 303 17.95 -4.67 17.50
C LEU A 303 17.37 -6.08 17.48
N GLU A 304 16.95 -6.56 18.65
CA GLU A 304 16.20 -7.83 18.78
C GLU A 304 14.79 -7.72 18.19
N THR A 305 14.24 -6.51 18.13
CA THR A 305 12.93 -6.22 17.53
C THR A 305 12.95 -5.00 16.62
N PHE A 306 12.20 -5.03 15.53
CA PHE A 306 12.03 -3.90 14.60
C PHE A 306 10.59 -3.83 14.11
N SER A 307 10.00 -2.63 14.13
CA SER A 307 8.60 -2.40 13.74
C SER A 307 7.60 -3.29 14.48
N GLY A 308 7.89 -3.63 15.74
CA GLY A 308 7.07 -4.52 16.56
C GLY A 308 7.34 -6.02 16.38
N PHE A 309 8.24 -6.43 15.48
CA PHE A 309 8.50 -7.84 15.15
C PHE A 309 9.85 -8.31 15.68
N ALA A 310 9.99 -9.60 15.97
CA ALA A 310 11.27 -10.18 16.37
C ALA A 310 12.17 -10.36 15.14
N MET A 311 13.45 -10.00 15.27
CA MET A 311 14.43 -10.18 14.19
C MET A 311 15.19 -11.49 14.39
N PRO A 312 15.17 -12.43 13.42
CA PRO A 312 15.94 -13.66 13.52
C PRO A 312 17.45 -13.40 13.59
N ALA A 313 18.14 -14.14 14.45
CA ALA A 313 19.59 -14.01 14.64
C ALA A 313 20.40 -14.50 13.43
N GLU A 314 19.79 -15.30 12.57
CA GLU A 314 20.37 -15.90 11.36
C GLU A 314 20.45 -14.92 10.19
N LEU A 315 19.88 -13.72 10.32
CA LEU A 315 19.92 -12.74 9.23
C LEU A 315 21.36 -12.28 8.96
N PRO A 316 21.76 -12.16 7.68
CA PRO A 316 23.11 -11.73 7.30
C PRO A 316 23.34 -10.22 7.47
N PHE A 317 22.44 -9.53 8.17
CA PHE A 317 22.49 -8.12 8.51
C PHE A 317 21.83 -7.90 9.87
N GLY A 318 22.09 -6.76 10.50
CA GLY A 318 21.40 -6.34 11.70
C GLY A 318 20.87 -4.93 11.57
N ILE A 319 19.62 -4.72 11.99
CA ILE A 319 19.01 -3.39 12.04
C ILE A 319 19.53 -2.65 13.28
N ARG A 320 19.75 -1.34 13.18
CA ARG A 320 20.19 -0.47 14.26
C ARG A 320 19.15 0.61 14.53
N GLU A 321 19.17 1.12 15.75
CA GLU A 321 18.38 2.27 16.13
C GLU A 321 18.89 3.53 15.40
N ILE A 322 17.96 4.32 14.86
CA ILE A 322 18.24 5.68 14.41
C ILE A 322 17.95 6.62 15.58
N GLU A 323 19.00 7.16 16.18
CA GLU A 323 18.92 8.05 17.33
C GLU A 323 18.66 9.52 16.93
N GLY A 324 18.17 10.32 17.87
CA GLY A 324 18.05 11.77 17.71
C GLY A 324 16.77 12.27 17.05
N TYR A 325 15.84 11.37 16.71
CA TYR A 325 14.55 11.71 16.12
C TYR A 325 13.39 11.39 17.06
N GLU A 326 12.29 12.13 16.89
CA GLU A 326 11.00 11.74 17.46
C GLU A 326 10.55 10.38 16.89
N LYS A 327 9.80 9.61 17.67
CA LYS A 327 9.32 8.28 17.27
C LYS A 327 7.81 8.17 17.25
N THR A 328 7.29 7.42 16.29
CA THR A 328 5.86 7.03 16.21
C THR A 328 5.51 5.98 17.27
N GLY A 329 4.24 5.56 17.31
CA GLY A 329 3.76 4.46 18.16
C GLY A 329 4.42 3.10 17.87
N PHE A 330 4.96 2.93 16.66
CA PHE A 330 5.80 1.76 16.28
C PHE A 330 7.26 1.90 16.70
N GLY A 331 7.66 3.03 17.27
CA GLY A 331 9.07 3.34 17.50
C GLY A 331 9.81 3.78 16.23
N TRP A 332 9.11 4.03 15.12
CA TRP A 332 9.74 4.47 13.87
C TRP A 332 10.25 5.91 13.98
N PRO A 333 11.48 6.20 13.54
CA PRO A 333 12.01 7.55 13.56
C PRO A 333 11.27 8.42 12.54
N VAL A 334 10.84 9.60 12.97
CA VAL A 334 10.20 10.60 12.12
C VAL A 334 11.29 11.38 11.38
N VAL A 335 11.56 10.96 10.13
CA VAL A 335 12.62 11.54 9.28
C VAL A 335 12.04 11.99 7.93
N PRO A 336 11.51 13.22 7.82
CA PRO A 336 10.98 13.75 6.57
C PRO A 336 12.02 13.81 5.44
N GLU A 337 13.28 14.09 5.76
CA GLU A 337 14.37 14.20 4.77
C GLU A 337 14.63 12.87 4.07
N GLY A 338 14.41 11.74 4.75
CA GLY A 338 14.48 10.41 4.15
C GLY A 338 13.45 10.23 3.03
N PHE A 339 12.31 10.91 3.11
CA PHE A 339 11.30 10.88 2.06
C PHE A 339 11.81 11.59 0.79
N THR A 340 12.49 12.72 0.97
CA THR A 340 13.12 13.44 -0.16
C THR A 340 14.22 12.58 -0.80
N GLU A 341 15.03 11.94 0.04
CA GLU A 341 16.16 11.11 -0.36
C GLU A 341 15.70 9.95 -1.25
N ILE A 342 14.71 9.16 -0.81
CA ILE A 342 14.28 7.97 -1.55
C ILE A 342 13.61 8.33 -2.88
N LEU A 343 12.79 9.38 -2.91
CA LEU A 343 12.15 9.84 -4.15
C LEU A 343 13.18 10.35 -5.16
N THR A 344 14.19 11.08 -4.69
CA THR A 344 15.30 11.54 -5.54
C THR A 344 16.17 10.36 -5.99
N LEU A 345 16.35 9.34 -5.15
CA LEU A 345 17.07 8.12 -5.50
C LEU A 345 16.33 7.34 -6.61
N LEU A 346 15.02 7.13 -6.49
CA LEU A 346 14.19 6.52 -7.53
C LEU A 346 14.33 7.28 -8.85
N HIS A 347 14.17 8.60 -8.82
CA HIS A 347 14.29 9.46 -10.00
C HIS A 347 15.66 9.32 -10.68
N ARG A 348 16.76 9.38 -9.91
CA ARG A 348 18.12 9.21 -10.45
C ARG A 348 18.38 7.79 -10.97
N ARG A 349 17.89 6.76 -10.30
CA ARG A 349 18.13 5.35 -10.64
C ARG A 349 17.46 4.98 -11.95
N TYR A 350 16.21 5.43 -12.16
CA TYR A 350 15.39 4.97 -13.28
C TYR A 350 15.32 5.97 -14.43
N GLY A 351 15.49 7.27 -14.17
CA GLY A 351 15.43 8.32 -15.19
C GLY A 351 14.10 8.26 -15.96
N ASP A 352 14.18 8.30 -17.29
CA ASP A 352 13.01 8.26 -18.19
C ASP A 352 12.17 6.97 -18.08
N ARG A 353 12.69 5.92 -17.42
CA ARG A 353 11.94 4.69 -17.15
C ARG A 353 11.02 4.80 -15.94
N LEU A 354 11.16 5.83 -15.12
CA LEU A 354 10.27 6.06 -13.98
C LEU A 354 9.00 6.78 -14.47
N PRO A 355 7.82 6.14 -14.39
CA PRO A 355 6.57 6.84 -14.60
C PRO A 355 6.36 7.91 -13.53
N PRO A 356 5.40 8.83 -13.73
CA PRO A 356 5.01 9.78 -12.69
C PRO A 356 4.63 9.07 -11.39
N LEU A 357 5.00 9.67 -10.26
CA LEU A 357 4.79 9.07 -8.95
C LEU A 357 3.46 9.50 -8.33
N HIS A 358 2.84 8.58 -7.60
CA HIS A 358 1.82 8.89 -6.61
C HIS A 358 2.29 8.35 -5.25
N ILE A 359 2.16 9.17 -4.21
CA ILE A 359 2.39 8.70 -2.84
C ILE A 359 1.11 8.01 -2.39
N THR A 360 1.08 6.68 -2.45
CA THR A 360 -0.13 5.87 -2.20
C THR A 360 -0.39 5.64 -0.70
N GLU A 361 0.66 5.74 0.12
CA GLU A 361 0.57 5.76 1.58
C GLU A 361 1.71 6.61 2.18
N ASN A 362 1.33 7.52 3.07
CA ASN A 362 2.24 8.13 4.04
C ASN A 362 1.43 8.58 5.27
N GLY A 363 1.97 8.35 6.46
CA GLY A 363 1.32 8.71 7.71
C GLY A 363 2.05 8.14 8.92
N CYS A 364 1.46 8.26 10.10
CA CYS A 364 2.07 7.77 11.33
C CYS A 364 1.04 7.20 12.31
N ALA A 365 1.39 6.05 12.91
CA ALA A 365 0.66 5.54 14.05
C ALA A 365 1.05 6.33 15.31
N LEU A 366 0.06 6.81 16.05
CA LEU A 366 0.26 7.47 17.33
C LEU A 366 -0.88 7.08 18.27
N ASP A 367 -0.53 6.68 19.49
CA ASP A 367 -1.48 6.46 20.58
C ASP A 367 -1.89 7.81 21.19
N GLU A 368 -2.62 8.60 20.40
CA GLU A 368 -3.06 9.94 20.77
C GLU A 368 -4.59 10.07 20.73
N PRO A 369 -5.17 10.88 21.65
CA PRO A 369 -6.58 11.22 21.64
C PRO A 369 -6.94 12.10 20.42
N LEU A 370 -8.17 12.59 20.36
CA LEU A 370 -8.68 13.40 19.24
C LEU A 370 -7.85 14.68 18.93
N ALA A 371 -7.07 15.17 19.89
CA ALA A 371 -6.12 16.26 19.68
C ALA A 371 -4.73 15.67 19.41
N ASP A 372 -4.36 15.56 18.14
CA ASP A 372 -3.21 14.81 17.63
C ASP A 372 -2.21 15.70 16.87
N ASP A 373 -1.70 16.72 17.57
CA ASP A 373 -0.78 17.71 17.00
C ASP A 373 0.52 17.07 16.46
N ARG A 374 0.95 15.92 17.01
CA ARG A 374 2.11 15.17 16.50
C ARG A 374 1.84 14.56 15.13
N ARG A 375 0.60 14.09 14.86
CA ARG A 375 0.19 13.64 13.52
C ARG A 375 0.20 14.80 12.53
N ILE A 376 -0.28 15.98 12.94
CA ILE A 376 -0.23 17.20 12.12
C ILE A 376 1.22 17.56 11.78
N ALA A 377 2.12 17.56 12.77
CA ALA A 377 3.54 17.86 12.57
C ALA A 377 4.23 16.84 11.64
N TYR A 378 3.90 15.55 11.77
CA TYR A 378 4.37 14.52 10.86
C TYR A 378 3.95 14.82 9.42
N LEU A 379 2.65 15.05 9.18
CA LEU A 379 2.12 15.29 7.84
C LEU A 379 2.66 16.60 7.24
N GLU A 380 2.71 17.69 8.01
CA GLU A 380 3.25 18.98 7.55
C GLU A 380 4.71 18.85 7.09
N SER A 381 5.54 18.17 7.89
CA SER A 381 6.96 18.00 7.60
C SER A 381 7.20 17.07 6.39
N HIS A 382 6.46 15.97 6.26
CA HIS A 382 6.58 15.05 5.13
C HIS A 382 6.07 15.65 3.83
N LEU A 383 5.00 16.45 3.84
CA LEU A 383 4.56 17.19 2.66
C LEU A 383 5.56 18.27 2.25
N THR A 384 6.25 18.89 3.21
CA THR A 384 7.34 19.84 2.92
C THR A 384 8.52 19.12 2.26
N ALA A 385 8.90 17.94 2.76
CA ALA A 385 9.93 17.09 2.15
C ALA A 385 9.52 16.60 0.76
N LEU A 386 8.26 16.21 0.57
CA LEU A 386 7.73 15.82 -0.74
C LEU A 386 7.88 16.95 -1.75
N ARG A 387 7.55 18.19 -1.35
CA ARG A 387 7.77 19.37 -2.20
C ARG A 387 9.25 19.55 -2.54
N ALA A 388 10.16 19.34 -1.58
CA ALA A 388 11.59 19.44 -1.84
C ALA A 388 12.07 18.42 -2.88
N ALA A 389 11.54 17.20 -2.87
CA ALA A 389 11.80 16.21 -3.93
C ALA A 389 11.28 16.68 -5.30
N MET A 390 10.07 17.25 -5.34
CA MET A 390 9.51 17.81 -6.57
C MET A 390 10.34 18.98 -7.12
N ASP A 391 10.85 19.84 -6.24
CA ASP A 391 11.76 20.93 -6.60
C ASP A 391 13.11 20.41 -7.13
N ALA A 392 13.51 19.20 -6.72
CA ALA A 392 14.67 18.48 -7.24
C ALA A 392 14.40 17.72 -8.55
N GLY A 393 13.19 17.81 -9.13
CA GLY A 393 12.85 17.27 -10.45
C GLY A 393 12.02 15.99 -10.43
N VAL A 394 11.61 15.48 -9.26
CA VAL A 394 10.75 14.30 -9.17
C VAL A 394 9.31 14.65 -9.60
N ASP A 395 8.77 13.97 -10.62
CA ASP A 395 7.37 14.13 -11.04
C ASP A 395 6.44 13.36 -10.09
N VAL A 396 5.86 14.07 -9.12
CA VAL A 396 4.84 13.53 -8.20
C VAL A 396 3.49 14.21 -8.47
N ARG A 397 2.44 13.42 -8.62
CA ARG A 397 1.11 13.88 -9.06
C ARG A 397 0.00 13.72 -8.03
N GLY A 398 0.24 13.03 -6.94
CA GLY A 398 -0.74 12.96 -5.84
C GLY A 398 -0.18 12.40 -4.54
N TYR A 399 -0.94 12.62 -3.48
CA TYR A 399 -0.64 12.19 -2.13
C TYR A 399 -1.88 11.63 -1.44
N PHE A 400 -1.76 10.41 -0.93
CA PHE A 400 -2.77 9.72 -0.17
C PHE A 400 -2.28 9.53 1.26
N THR A 401 -2.96 10.15 2.21
CA THR A 401 -2.66 9.94 3.63
C THR A 401 -3.08 8.53 4.06
N TRP A 402 -2.16 7.82 4.71
CA TRP A 402 -2.47 6.58 5.44
C TRP A 402 -2.75 6.94 6.90
N SER A 403 -3.98 6.87 7.39
CA SER A 403 -5.22 6.33 6.77
C SER A 403 -6.41 7.28 6.97
N LEU A 404 -7.53 7.02 6.28
CA LEU A 404 -8.77 7.78 6.50
C LEU A 404 -9.25 7.62 7.95
N THR A 405 -9.44 6.38 8.39
CA THR A 405 -9.88 6.02 9.74
C THR A 405 -8.80 5.24 10.46
N ASP A 406 -8.84 5.22 11.80
CA ASP A 406 -8.18 4.15 12.56
C ASP A 406 -8.68 2.81 12.02
N ASN A 407 -7.83 1.79 12.07
CA ASN A 407 -8.12 0.49 11.50
C ASN A 407 -7.49 -0.61 12.36
N VAL A 408 -7.77 -1.87 12.04
CA VAL A 408 -7.05 -3.00 12.63
C VAL A 408 -5.70 -3.10 11.93
N GLU A 409 -4.64 -2.69 12.63
CA GLU A 409 -3.29 -2.58 12.09
C GLU A 409 -2.59 -3.95 12.15
N TRP A 410 -3.01 -4.85 11.26
CA TRP A 410 -2.42 -6.18 11.09
C TRP A 410 -2.31 -6.93 12.43
N THR A 411 -1.09 -7.32 12.83
CA THR A 411 -0.85 -8.02 14.11
C THR A 411 -0.94 -7.13 15.34
N GLU A 412 -0.85 -5.81 15.19
CA GLU A 412 -0.94 -4.87 16.31
C GLU A 412 -2.38 -4.66 16.78
N GLY A 413 -3.36 -5.11 15.99
CA GLY A 413 -4.76 -4.96 16.31
C GLY A 413 -5.20 -3.50 16.35
N ALA A 414 -5.90 -3.10 17.41
CA ALA A 414 -6.43 -1.77 17.61
C ALA A 414 -5.44 -0.81 18.30
N SER A 415 -4.28 -1.32 18.74
CA SER A 415 -3.30 -0.56 19.52
C SER A 415 -2.58 0.53 18.71
N GLN A 416 -2.40 0.34 17.41
CA GLN A 416 -1.75 1.30 16.52
C GLN A 416 -2.79 2.03 15.67
N ARG A 417 -2.72 3.36 15.66
CA ARG A 417 -3.77 4.22 15.09
C ARG A 417 -3.21 5.19 14.05
N PHE A 418 -3.43 4.91 12.77
CA PHE A 418 -2.99 5.77 11.66
C PHE A 418 -4.03 6.83 11.23
N GLY A 419 -5.28 6.68 11.63
CA GLY A 419 -6.40 7.42 11.04
C GLY A 419 -6.40 8.91 11.31
N LEU A 420 -6.86 9.68 10.32
CA LEU A 420 -7.37 11.04 10.54
C LEU A 420 -8.67 11.05 11.34
N VAL A 421 -9.41 9.95 11.31
CA VAL A 421 -10.68 9.76 12.02
C VAL A 421 -10.53 8.66 13.05
N HIS A 422 -10.79 8.98 14.31
CA HIS A 422 -10.80 8.00 15.39
C HIS A 422 -11.97 7.02 15.23
N ILE A 423 -11.71 5.73 15.47
CA ILE A 423 -12.73 4.70 15.60
C ILE A 423 -12.80 4.23 17.05
N ASP A 424 -14.00 4.35 17.63
CA ASP A 424 -14.39 3.61 18.82
C ASP A 424 -14.73 2.18 18.38
N TYR A 425 -13.88 1.20 18.74
CA TYR A 425 -14.05 -0.20 18.30
C TYR A 425 -15.23 -0.92 18.96
N GLU A 426 -15.76 -0.41 20.07
CA GLU A 426 -16.96 -0.99 20.70
C GLU A 426 -18.20 -0.58 19.89
N THR A 427 -18.36 0.73 19.66
CA THR A 427 -19.56 1.32 19.06
C THR A 427 -19.49 1.50 17.53
N LEU A 428 -18.28 1.41 16.97
CA LEU A 428 -17.93 1.74 15.58
C LEU A 428 -18.20 3.20 15.20
N THR A 429 -18.22 4.09 16.19
CA THR A 429 -18.42 5.54 15.99
C THR A 429 -17.16 6.17 15.39
N ARG A 430 -17.35 6.96 14.32
CA ARG A 430 -16.30 7.79 13.71
C ARG A 430 -16.26 9.15 14.38
N THR A 431 -15.09 9.55 14.85
CA THR A 431 -14.86 10.90 15.40
C THR A 431 -13.64 11.54 14.73
N PRO A 432 -13.82 12.56 13.86
CA PRO A 432 -12.69 13.25 13.25
C PRO A 432 -11.72 13.81 14.29
N LYS A 433 -10.41 13.60 14.07
CA LYS A 433 -9.34 14.15 14.91
C LYS A 433 -8.99 15.59 14.48
N ALA A 434 -8.12 16.26 15.21
CA ALA A 434 -7.61 17.59 14.85
C ALA A 434 -6.87 17.54 13.50
N SER A 435 -6.13 16.47 13.23
CA SER A 435 -5.46 16.22 11.95
C SER A 435 -6.42 16.15 10.75
N TYR A 436 -7.63 15.61 10.92
CA TYR A 436 -8.66 15.65 9.87
C TYR A 436 -9.05 17.10 9.52
N ALA A 437 -9.31 17.92 10.54
CA ALA A 437 -9.68 19.32 10.32
C ALA A 437 -8.52 20.10 9.69
N TRP A 438 -7.29 19.86 10.14
CA TRP A 438 -6.09 20.45 9.54
C TRP A 438 -5.92 20.05 8.07
N TYR A 439 -6.04 18.75 7.74
CA TYR A 439 -5.87 18.25 6.38
C TYR A 439 -6.97 18.77 5.44
N ARG A 440 -8.21 18.91 5.93
CA ARG A 440 -9.29 19.59 5.20
C ARG A 440 -8.93 21.02 4.82
N GLU A 441 -8.46 21.81 5.79
CA GLU A 441 -8.10 23.21 5.52
C GLU A 441 -6.85 23.31 4.62
N LEU A 442 -5.91 22.37 4.73
CA LEU A 442 -4.79 22.25 3.82
C LEU A 442 -5.28 22.03 2.37
N ILE A 443 -6.08 21.00 2.12
CA ILE A 443 -6.61 20.69 0.77
C ILE A 443 -7.36 21.90 0.21
N ARG A 444 -8.21 22.52 1.04
CA ARG A 444 -8.94 23.74 0.67
C ARG A 444 -7.99 24.87 0.26
N ALA A 445 -6.93 25.11 1.03
CA ALA A 445 -5.95 26.15 0.73
C ALA A 445 -5.17 25.86 -0.57
N GLN A 446 -4.80 24.60 -0.81
CA GLN A 446 -4.13 24.16 -2.04
C GLN A 446 -5.00 24.40 -3.27
N LYS A 447 -6.30 24.08 -3.18
CA LYS A 447 -7.29 24.31 -4.26
C LYS A 447 -7.57 25.80 -4.51
N GLN A 448 -7.67 26.62 -3.47
CA GLN A 448 -7.94 28.06 -3.63
C GLN A 448 -6.80 28.82 -4.33
N ARG A 449 -5.55 28.40 -4.10
CA ARG A 449 -4.37 29.01 -4.70
C ARG A 449 -4.13 28.58 -6.15
N ASN A 450 -4.81 27.51 -6.60
CA ASN A 450 -4.79 26.98 -7.97
C ASN A 450 -6.22 26.81 -8.51
N PRO A 451 -6.93 27.88 -8.90
CA PRO A 451 -8.30 27.79 -9.44
C PRO A 451 -8.40 27.12 -10.83
N GLY A 452 -7.30 26.57 -11.36
CA GLY A 452 -7.24 25.98 -12.69
C GLY A 452 -7.95 24.61 -12.74
N ILE A 453 -9.00 24.56 -13.56
CA ILE A 453 -9.86 23.40 -13.90
C ILE A 453 -11.06 23.21 -12.96
N ARG A 454 -11.98 24.19 -12.97
CA ARG A 454 -13.42 23.92 -12.98
C ARG A 454 -14.02 24.65 -14.18
N GLU A 455 -14.16 23.93 -15.28
CA GLU A 455 -15.19 24.07 -16.33
C GLU A 455 -14.80 23.16 -17.51
N VAL A 456 -15.32 21.93 -17.50
CA VAL A 456 -15.72 21.27 -18.74
C VAL A 456 -17.18 20.89 -18.52
N GLU A 457 -18.06 21.89 -18.65
CA GLU A 457 -19.46 21.61 -18.95
C GLU A 457 -19.55 21.05 -20.38
N GLY A 458 -20.14 19.86 -20.51
CA GLY A 458 -20.86 19.43 -21.71
C GLY A 458 -20.04 19.12 -22.97
N ALA A 459 -19.63 17.86 -23.12
CA ALA A 459 -19.35 17.28 -24.45
C ALA A 459 -19.71 15.78 -24.52
N TYR A 460 -20.97 15.44 -24.22
CA TYR A 460 -21.60 14.25 -24.80
C TYR A 460 -22.38 14.68 -26.04
N ALA A 461 -21.66 14.85 -27.15
CA ALA A 461 -22.29 14.94 -28.47
C ALA A 461 -22.55 13.52 -28.97
N GLN A 462 -23.83 13.25 -29.27
CA GLN A 462 -24.30 12.02 -29.91
C GLN A 462 -23.57 11.79 -31.25
N PRO A 463 -23.31 10.52 -31.64
CA PRO A 463 -22.77 10.22 -32.97
C PRO A 463 -23.83 10.46 -34.06
N PRO A 464 -23.44 10.93 -35.26
CA PRO A 464 -24.38 11.12 -36.37
C PRO A 464 -24.78 9.78 -37.00
N GLU A 465 -26.01 9.79 -37.55
CA GLU A 465 -26.70 8.68 -38.25
C GLU A 465 -25.92 8.01 -39.39
#